data_AF-A0A4U6VJF9-F1
#
_entry.id   AF-A0A4U6VJF9-F1
#
_cell.length_a   1.000
_cell.length_b   1.000
_cell.length_c   1.000
_cell.angle_alpha   90.00
_cell.angle_beta   90.00
_cell.angle_gamma   90.00
#
_symmetry.space_group_name_H-M   'P 1'
#
loop_
_entity.id
_entity.type
_entity.pdbx_description
1 polymer ?
#
loop_
_entity_poly.entity_id
_entity_poly.type
_entity_poly.pdbx_seq_one_letter_code
_entity_poly.pdbx_strand_id
1 'polypeptide(L)'
;MGRRSLSMHLVLDSSSNDDDDNFFLSVTHVAVNADESGDETKHRGSIIGHRVLQRDRQEGYQRLYQDYFSDDPTYGHSYFR
;
A
#
# COMPACT_ATOMS: atom_id res chain seq x y z
N MET A 1 1.97 8.68 24.00
CA MET A 1 0.76 7.96 24.44
C MET A 1 0.54 6.80 23.47
N GLY A 2 0.79 5.56 23.93
CA GLY A 2 0.73 4.37 23.06
C GLY A 2 -0.71 4.05 22.67
N ARG A 3 -0.96 3.84 21.38
CA ARG A 3 -2.24 3.35 20.86
C ARG A 3 -2.41 1.90 21.32
N ARG A 4 -3.36 1.64 22.20
CA ARG A 4 -3.77 0.27 22.54
C ARG A 4 -4.53 -0.30 21.34
N SER A 5 -4.15 -1.48 20.88
CA SER A 5 -4.87 -2.18 19.81
C SER A 5 -6.30 -2.49 20.29
N LEU A 6 -7.29 -2.23 19.44
CA LEU A 6 -8.72 -2.45 19.73
C LEU A 6 -9.00 -3.89 20.17
N SER A 7 -8.23 -4.85 19.64
CA SER A 7 -8.27 -6.27 20.00
C SER A 7 -8.00 -6.51 21.50
N MET A 8 -7.01 -5.84 22.09
CA MET A 8 -6.67 -6.03 23.51
C MET A 8 -7.77 -5.51 24.44
N HIS A 9 -8.53 -4.49 24.01
CA HIS A 9 -9.64 -3.96 24.78
C HIS A 9 -10.83 -4.95 24.81
N LEU A 10 -11.11 -5.63 23.69
CA LEU A 10 -12.20 -6.60 23.57
C LEU A 10 -11.94 -7.88 24.39
N VAL A 11 -10.67 -8.33 24.46
CA VAL A 11 -10.26 -9.49 25.28
C VAL A 11 -10.44 -9.22 26.78
N LEU A 12 -10.17 -7.99 27.24
CA LEU A 12 -10.32 -7.62 28.66
C LEU A 12 -11.80 -7.45 29.08
N ASP A 13 -12.66 -7.03 28.16
CA ASP A 13 -14.10 -6.84 28.39
C ASP A 13 -14.90 -8.17 28.33
N SER A 14 -14.32 -9.22 27.76
CA SER A 14 -14.92 -10.56 27.65
C SER A 14 -14.67 -11.45 28.88
N SER A 15 -14.24 -10.89 30.02
CA SER A 15 -13.95 -11.68 31.24
C SER A 15 -15.20 -12.17 31.99
N SER A 16 -16.29 -12.47 31.27
CA SER A 16 -17.59 -12.89 31.80
C SER A 16 -18.08 -14.22 31.18
N ASN A 17 -17.31 -15.28 31.40
CA ASN A 17 -17.74 -16.69 31.53
C ASN A 17 -18.77 -17.23 30.51
N ASP A 18 -18.30 -17.71 29.35
CA ASP A 18 -18.90 -18.87 28.65
C ASP A 18 -17.84 -19.57 27.76
N ASP A 19 -18.03 -20.86 27.46
CA ASP A 19 -17.07 -21.79 26.78
C ASP A 19 -16.54 -21.28 25.41
N ASP A 20 -17.12 -20.20 24.88
CA ASP A 20 -16.79 -19.52 23.62
C ASP A 20 -15.57 -18.56 23.71
N ASP A 21 -15.15 -18.15 24.91
CA ASP A 21 -14.04 -17.22 25.12
C ASP A 21 -12.68 -17.81 24.69
N ASN A 22 -12.53 -19.13 24.83
CA ASN A 22 -11.31 -19.85 24.47
C ASN A 22 -11.09 -19.89 22.94
N PHE A 23 -12.18 -19.93 22.17
CA PHE A 23 -12.13 -19.85 20.70
C PHE A 23 -11.67 -18.46 20.26
N PHE A 24 -12.21 -17.40 20.86
CA PHE A 24 -11.82 -16.03 20.54
C PHE A 24 -10.37 -15.71 20.92
N LEU A 25 -9.90 -16.20 22.07
CA LEU A 25 -8.49 -16.12 22.49
C LEU A 25 -7.55 -16.83 21.50
N SER A 26 -7.91 -18.04 21.07
CA SER A 26 -7.15 -18.82 20.08
C SER A 26 -7.10 -18.12 18.72
N VAL A 27 -8.25 -17.66 18.19
CA VAL A 27 -8.33 -16.93 16.92
C VAL A 27 -7.53 -15.63 16.98
N THR A 28 -7.61 -14.90 18.10
CA THR A 28 -6.84 -13.68 18.31
C THR A 28 -5.34 -13.96 18.35
N HIS A 29 -4.92 -15.02 19.05
CA HIS A 29 -3.52 -15.44 19.09
C HIS A 29 -3.02 -15.81 17.69
N VAL A 30 -3.79 -16.57 16.90
CA VAL A 30 -3.43 -16.91 15.51
C VAL A 30 -3.36 -15.66 14.63
N ALA A 31 -4.31 -14.73 14.73
CA ALA A 31 -4.33 -13.50 13.94
C ALA A 31 -3.16 -12.57 14.26
N VAL A 32 -2.80 -12.43 15.54
CA VAL A 32 -1.65 -11.63 15.98
C VAL A 32 -0.33 -12.23 15.49
N ASN A 33 -0.18 -13.56 15.58
CA ASN A 33 1.04 -14.24 15.14
C ASN A 33 1.11 -14.40 13.60
N ALA A 34 -0.02 -14.39 12.88
CA ALA A 34 -0.05 -14.42 11.42
C ALA A 34 0.48 -13.12 10.81
N ASP A 35 0.26 -11.99 11.50
CA ASP A 35 0.78 -10.67 11.10
C ASP A 35 2.29 -10.53 11.33
N GLU A 36 2.92 -11.45 12.08
CA GLU A 36 4.38 -11.51 12.28
C GLU A 36 5.11 -12.28 11.15
N SER A 37 4.37 -12.89 10.22
CA SER A 37 4.97 -13.61 9.08
C SER A 37 5.38 -12.68 7.93
N GLY A 38 6.40 -11.86 8.20
CA GLY A 38 7.54 -11.73 7.30
C GLY A 38 7.39 -10.94 6.00
N ASP A 39 6.26 -10.34 5.70
CA ASP A 39 6.13 -9.37 4.60
C ASP A 39 5.59 -8.04 5.15
N GLU A 40 6.34 -7.45 6.09
CA GLU A 40 6.30 -6.00 6.21
C GLU A 40 6.62 -5.45 4.84
N THR A 41 5.61 -4.93 4.14
CA THR A 41 5.78 -4.22 2.88
C THR A 41 6.78 -3.11 3.16
N LYS A 42 8.06 -3.39 2.88
CA LYS A 42 9.15 -2.44 3.10
C LYS A 42 8.84 -1.28 2.18
N HIS A 43 8.20 -0.25 2.74
CA HIS A 43 7.99 1.01 2.07
C HIS A 43 9.38 1.53 1.75
N ARG A 44 9.83 1.26 0.52
CA ARG A 44 11.08 1.80 -0.01
C ARG A 44 10.85 3.30 -0.09
N GLY A 45 11.34 4.00 0.94
CA GLY A 45 11.31 5.45 0.99
C GLY A 45 12.15 6.08 -0.12
N SER A 46 12.27 7.39 -0.06
CA SER A 46 13.09 8.15 -1.01
C SER A 46 14.54 7.65 -1.02
N ILE A 47 15.13 7.50 -2.20
CA ILE A 47 16.52 7.10 -2.38
C ILE A 47 17.41 8.29 -1.99
N ILE A 48 18.42 8.07 -1.14
CA ILE A 48 19.43 9.09 -0.82
C ILE A 48 20.09 9.59 -2.11
N GLY A 49 20.13 10.91 -2.30
CA GLY A 49 20.64 11.53 -3.52
C GLY A 49 19.64 11.61 -4.67
N HIS A 50 18.37 11.24 -4.47
CA HIS A 50 17.32 11.44 -5.47
C HIS A 50 17.14 12.93 -5.78
N ARG A 51 17.54 13.32 -6.98
CA ARG A 51 17.35 14.68 -7.51
C ARG A 51 16.13 14.69 -8.40
N VAL A 52 15.09 15.41 -7.98
CA VAL A 52 13.95 15.71 -8.85
C VAL A 52 14.38 16.80 -9.83
N LEU A 53 14.45 16.45 -11.11
CA LEU A 53 14.65 17.41 -12.18
C LEU A 53 13.29 18.03 -12.54
N GLN A 54 13.19 19.35 -12.51
CA GLN A 54 12.04 20.08 -13.04
C GLN A 54 12.14 20.09 -14.57
N ARG A 55 11.77 18.96 -15.16
CA ARG A 55 11.52 18.88 -16.60
C ARG A 55 10.13 19.46 -16.79
N ASP A 56 10.05 20.59 -17.49
CA ASP A 56 8.82 21.33 -17.71
C ASP A 56 7.67 20.36 -18.01
N ARG A 57 6.79 20.21 -17.01
CA ARG A 57 5.73 19.19 -17.05
C ARG A 57 4.75 19.49 -18.18
N GLN A 58 4.59 20.78 -18.51
CA GLN A 58 3.67 21.22 -19.54
C GLN A 58 4.21 20.87 -20.92
N GLU A 59 5.49 21.12 -21.16
CA GLU A 59 6.17 20.69 -22.39
C GLU A 59 6.20 19.15 -22.53
N GLY A 60 6.39 18.44 -21.41
CA GLY A 60 6.29 16.98 -21.37
C GLY A 60 4.92 16.48 -21.83
N TYR A 61 3.84 17.10 -21.34
CA TYR A 61 2.48 16.76 -21.75
C TYR A 61 2.25 17.03 -23.25
N GLN A 62 2.69 18.18 -23.76
CA GLN A 62 2.53 18.54 -25.17
C GLN A 62 3.22 17.53 -26.10
N ARG A 63 4.45 17.13 -25.76
CA ARG A 63 5.19 16.10 -26.52
C ARG A 63 4.47 14.76 -26.50
N LEU A 64 4.00 14.34 -25.33
CA LEU A 64 3.25 13.09 -25.19
C LEU A 64 1.97 13.11 -26.03
N TYR A 65 1.28 14.26 -26.08
CA TYR A 65 0.13 14.45 -26.96
C TYR A 65 0.49 14.36 -28.45
N GLN A 66 1.52 15.07 -28.90
CA GLN A 66 1.98 15.05 -30.29
C GLN A 66 2.49 13.67 -30.74
N ASP A 67 3.09 12.91 -29.83
CA ASP A 67 3.69 11.63 -30.17
C ASP A 67 2.66 10.52 -30.37
N TYR A 68 1.50 10.61 -29.70
CA TYR A 68 0.56 9.49 -29.60
C TYR A 68 -0.91 9.83 -29.85
N PHE A 69 -1.33 11.08 -29.64
CA PHE A 69 -2.74 11.46 -29.57
C PHE A 69 -3.15 12.58 -30.54
N SER A 70 -2.20 13.19 -31.27
CA SER A 70 -2.53 14.13 -32.35
C SER A 70 -3.17 13.42 -33.54
N ASP A 71 -3.82 14.21 -34.40
CA ASP A 71 -4.42 13.70 -35.64
C ASP A 71 -3.40 13.05 -36.58
N ASP A 72 -2.15 13.52 -36.53
CA ASP A 72 -0.99 12.93 -37.19
C ASP A 72 0.10 12.68 -36.13
N PRO A 73 0.08 11.52 -35.45
CA PRO A 73 0.98 11.24 -34.33
C PRO A 73 2.35 10.77 -34.83
N THR A 74 3.42 11.20 -34.15
CA THR A 74 4.81 10.80 -34.47
C THR A 74 4.96 9.27 -34.54
N TYR A 75 4.32 8.56 -33.61
CA TYR A 75 4.34 7.10 -33.54
C TYR A 75 2.96 6.53 -33.87
N GLY A 76 2.77 6.20 -35.15
CA GLY A 76 1.57 5.53 -35.64
C GLY A 76 1.43 4.07 -35.20
N HIS A 77 0.35 3.42 -35.64
CA HIS A 77 -0.03 2.06 -35.22
C HIS A 77 1.06 0.98 -35.43
N SER A 78 1.95 1.19 -36.40
CA SER A 78 3.05 0.27 -36.72
C SER A 78 4.12 0.16 -35.63
N TYR A 79 4.18 1.10 -34.69
CA TYR A 79 5.17 1.12 -33.61
C TYR A 79 4.79 0.28 -32.40
N PHE A 80 3.52 -0.11 -32.29
CA PHE A 80 3.03 -0.93 -31.18
C PHE A 80 3.18 -2.41 -31.52
N ARG A 81 3.70 -3.19 -30.57
CA ARG A 81 3.96 -4.64 -30.69
C ARG A 81 2.80 -5.48 -30.22
#